data_AF-A0A497N865-F1
#
_entry.id   AF-A0A497N865-F1
#
_cell.length_a   1.000
_cell.length_b   1.000
_cell.length_c   1.000
_cell.angle_alpha   90.00
_cell.angle_beta   90.00
_cell.angle_gamma   90.00
#
_symmetry.space_group_name_H-M   'P 1'
#
loop_
_entity.id
_entity.type
_entity.pdbx_description
1 polymer ?
#
loop_
_entity_poly.entity_id
_entity_poly.type
_entity_poly.pdbx_seq_one_letter_code
_entity_poly.pdbx_strand_id
1 'polypeptide(L)'
;MQIRIINKDENFIRFIVEGISPAMANALRRIMLAEVPTMAIDEVVILENSSVLHDEILALRLGLIPLKTDLEAYNLPEECSCKSEFGCNLCRTTLTLNVEAGDEVKTVYSGDLIPEDP
;
A
#
# COMPACT_ATOMS: atom_id res chain seq x y z
N MET A 1 -26.09 -1.80 -21.00
CA MET A 1 -25.21 -1.07 -20.07
C MET A 1 -24.54 0.07 -20.85
N GLN A 2 -24.77 1.31 -20.47
CA GLN A 2 -24.10 2.49 -21.04
C GLN A 2 -23.34 3.21 -19.94
N ILE A 3 -22.13 3.66 -20.23
CA ILE A 3 -21.27 4.36 -19.26
C ILE A 3 -20.96 5.75 -19.82
N ARG A 4 -21.24 6.79 -19.03
CA ARG A 4 -20.91 8.18 -19.34
C ARG A 4 -19.96 8.73 -18.29
N ILE A 5 -18.72 9.02 -18.69
CA ILE A 5 -17.73 9.67 -17.82
C ILE A 5 -18.11 11.15 -17.67
N ILE A 6 -18.15 11.64 -16.43
CA ILE A 6 -18.41 13.03 -16.08
C ILE A 6 -17.09 13.77 -15.83
N ASN A 7 -16.18 13.16 -15.06
CA ASN A 7 -14.85 13.69 -14.79
C ASN A 7 -13.87 12.53 -14.62
N LYS A 8 -12.62 12.73 -15.02
CA LYS A 8 -11.50 11.81 -14.79
C LYS A 8 -10.23 12.61 -14.58
N ASP A 9 -9.64 12.44 -13.41
CA ASP A 9 -8.32 12.93 -13.01
C ASP A 9 -7.41 11.72 -12.71
N GLU A 10 -6.16 11.96 -12.30
CA GLU A 10 -5.20 10.89 -12.02
C GLU A 10 -5.65 9.94 -10.89
N ASN A 11 -6.21 10.51 -9.81
CA ASN A 11 -6.61 9.76 -8.60
C ASN A 11 -8.13 9.62 -8.46
N PHE A 12 -8.92 10.08 -9.44
CA PHE A 12 -10.37 10.18 -9.31
C PHE A 12 -11.09 9.97 -10.63
N ILE A 13 -12.19 9.22 -10.59
CA ILE A 13 -13.11 9.10 -11.72
C ILE A 13 -14.55 9.21 -11.26
N ARG A 14 -15.34 10.01 -11.98
CA ARG A 14 -16.78 10.15 -11.79
C ARG A 14 -17.49 9.78 -13.08
N PHE A 15 -18.40 8.83 -13.01
CA PHE A 15 -19.17 8.38 -14.16
C PHE A 15 -20.62 8.03 -13.76
N ILE A 16 -21.49 7.97 -14.75
CA ILE A 16 -22.86 7.47 -14.64
C ILE A 16 -22.93 6.17 -15.43
N VAL A 17 -23.57 5.15 -14.87
CA VAL A 17 -23.84 3.88 -15.55
C VAL A 17 -25.36 3.66 -15.62
N GLU A 18 -25.86 3.40 -16.82
CA GLU A 18 -27.28 3.16 -17.10
C GLU A 18 -27.50 1.71 -17.58
N GLY A 19 -28.67 1.16 -17.25
CA GLY A 19 -29.02 -0.23 -17.60
C GLY A 19 -28.20 -1.28 -16.85
N ILE A 20 -27.83 -0.99 -15.60
CA ILE A 20 -27.24 -1.93 -14.62
C ILE A 20 -28.24 -2.17 -13.48
N SER A 21 -28.27 -3.37 -12.90
CA SER A 21 -29.07 -3.62 -11.71
C SER A 21 -28.39 -3.02 -10.46
N PRO A 22 -29.15 -2.57 -9.45
CA PRO A 22 -28.57 -2.11 -8.18
C PRO A 22 -27.66 -3.16 -7.52
N ALA A 23 -28.00 -4.44 -7.66
CA ALA A 23 -27.20 -5.55 -7.15
C ALA A 23 -25.81 -5.61 -7.83
N MET A 24 -25.76 -5.50 -9.16
CA MET A 24 -24.49 -5.50 -9.91
C MET A 24 -23.66 -4.25 -9.59
N ALA A 25 -24.29 -3.08 -9.50
CA ALA A 25 -23.59 -1.84 -9.12
C ALA A 25 -22.96 -1.93 -7.72
N ASN A 26 -23.68 -2.49 -6.74
CA ASN A 26 -23.13 -2.69 -5.40
C ASN A 26 -22.07 -3.79 -5.36
N ALA A 27 -22.18 -4.83 -6.20
CA ALA A 27 -21.13 -5.85 -6.33
C ALA A 27 -19.81 -5.22 -6.82
N LEU A 28 -19.86 -4.40 -7.88
CA LEU A 28 -18.68 -3.65 -8.36
C LEU A 28 -18.08 -2.77 -7.25
N ARG A 29 -18.90 -2.03 -6.51
CA ARG A 29 -18.43 -1.21 -5.37
C ARG A 29 -17.73 -2.05 -4.30
N ARG A 30 -18.25 -3.24 -3.98
CA ARG A 30 -17.64 -4.14 -2.99
C ARG A 30 -16.30 -4.68 -3.46
N ILE A 31 -16.24 -5.15 -4.71
CA ILE A 31 -15.00 -5.67 -5.32
C ILE A 31 -13.93 -4.57 -5.34
N MET A 32 -14.28 -3.36 -5.80
CA MET A 32 -13.35 -2.22 -5.83
C MET A 32 -12.79 -1.85 -4.45
N LEU A 33 -13.53 -2.11 -3.37
CA LEU A 33 -13.10 -1.76 -2.00
C LEU A 33 -12.35 -2.89 -1.29
N ALA A 34 -12.60 -4.15 -1.64
CA ALA A 34 -12.17 -5.29 -0.84
C ALA A 34 -11.32 -6.33 -1.58
N GLU A 35 -11.41 -6.38 -2.92
CA GLU A 35 -10.77 -7.43 -3.72
C GLU A 35 -9.70 -6.90 -4.66
N VAL A 36 -9.52 -5.59 -4.76
CA VAL A 36 -8.40 -5.01 -5.51
C VAL A 36 -7.14 -5.09 -4.64
N PRO A 37 -6.14 -5.92 -5.01
CA PRO A 37 -4.94 -6.07 -4.20
C PRO A 37 -4.17 -4.76 -4.16
N THR A 38 -3.65 -4.42 -2.98
CA THR A 38 -2.87 -3.21 -2.72
C THR A 38 -1.64 -3.60 -1.91
N MET A 39 -0.46 -3.11 -2.30
CA MET A 39 0.76 -3.30 -1.53
C MET A 39 0.68 -2.53 -0.21
N ALA A 40 1.02 -3.18 0.89
CA ALA A 40 1.08 -2.59 2.22
C ALA A 40 2.24 -3.21 3.01
N ILE A 41 2.66 -2.52 4.07
CA ILE A 41 3.67 -3.04 5.01
C ILE A 41 2.98 -4.04 5.94
N ASP A 42 3.41 -5.29 5.90
CA ASP A 42 2.86 -6.39 6.71
C ASP A 42 3.72 -6.69 7.95
N GLU A 43 5.04 -6.77 7.77
CA GLU A 43 6.01 -7.02 8.84
C GLU A 43 6.88 -5.79 9.10
N VAL A 44 7.02 -5.41 10.37
CA VAL A 44 7.92 -4.33 10.82
C VAL A 44 8.90 -4.89 11.84
N VAL A 45 10.20 -4.82 11.50
CA VAL A 45 11.28 -5.22 12.40
C VAL A 45 11.91 -3.97 12.99
N ILE A 46 11.75 -3.77 14.30
CA ILE A 46 12.32 -2.63 15.03
C ILE A 46 13.63 -3.08 15.68
N LEU A 47 14.74 -2.49 15.26
CA LEU A 47 16.05 -2.72 15.85
C LEU A 47 16.27 -1.84 17.08
N GLU A 48 15.89 -0.56 16.98
CA GLU A 48 15.99 0.43 18.05
C GLU A 48 14.88 1.46 17.90
N ASN A 49 14.20 1.80 19.00
CA ASN A 49 13.26 2.90 19.08
C ASN A 49 13.39 3.59 20.44
N SER A 50 13.98 4.79 20.43
CA SER A 50 14.08 5.69 21.59
C SER A 50 13.12 6.89 21.48
N SER A 51 12.18 6.84 20.53
CA SER A 51 11.18 7.89 20.34
C SER A 51 10.07 7.84 21.39
N VAL A 52 9.19 8.83 21.37
CA VAL A 52 8.04 8.92 22.29
C VAL A 52 6.92 7.95 21.91
N LEU A 53 6.85 7.51 20.64
CA LEU A 53 5.81 6.59 20.17
C LEU A 53 6.27 5.15 20.40
N HIS A 54 5.40 4.35 21.01
CA HIS A 54 5.64 2.93 21.19
C HIS A 54 5.67 2.17 19.85
N ASP A 55 6.41 1.08 19.85
CA ASP A 55 6.67 0.20 18.70
C ASP A 55 5.38 -0.22 17.99
N GLU A 56 4.36 -0.66 18.73
CA GLU A 56 3.09 -1.11 18.17
C GLU A 56 2.31 0.01 17.48
N ILE A 57 2.43 1.25 17.98
CA ILE A 57 1.78 2.42 17.40
C ILE A 57 2.51 2.85 16.12
N LEU A 58 3.84 2.78 16.11
CA LEU A 58 4.63 3.04 14.92
C LEU A 58 4.35 2.00 13.84
N ALA A 59 4.39 0.71 14.18
CA ALA A 59 4.13 -0.38 13.25
C ALA A 59 2.72 -0.27 12.63
N LEU A 60 1.69 0.01 13.45
CA LEU A 60 0.33 0.23 12.95
C LEU A 60 0.26 1.42 11.97
N ARG A 61 0.96 2.52 12.26
CA ARG A 61 1.00 3.69 11.38
C ARG A 61 1.73 3.40 10.06
N LEU A 62 2.83 2.67 10.11
CA LEU A 62 3.59 2.26 8.92
C LEU A 62 2.73 1.38 7.99
N GLY A 63 1.97 0.42 8.55
CA GLY A 63 1.05 -0.43 7.79
C GLY A 63 -0.06 0.33 7.05
N LEU A 64 -0.38 1.56 7.46
CA LEU A 64 -1.41 2.40 6.83
C LEU A 64 -0.86 3.39 5.78
N ILE A 65 0.45 3.38 5.52
CA ILE A 65 1.04 4.24 4.50
C ILE A 65 0.72 3.65 3.11
N PRO A 66 0.05 4.41 2.22
CA PRO A 66 -0.19 3.94 0.86
C PRO A 66 1.13 3.96 0.08
N LEU A 67 1.55 2.79 -0.38
CA LEU A 67 2.76 2.64 -1.20
C LEU A 67 2.41 2.72 -2.69
N LYS A 68 3.29 3.36 -3.47
CA LYS A 68 3.22 3.31 -4.93
C LYS A 68 3.95 2.07 -5.40
N THR A 69 3.27 1.23 -6.17
CA THR A 69 3.80 -0.05 -6.64
C THR A 69 3.65 -0.17 -8.15
N ASP A 70 4.68 -0.71 -8.79
CA ASP A 70 4.59 -1.15 -10.17
C ASP A 70 3.97 -2.55 -10.22
N LEU A 71 2.74 -2.62 -10.72
CA LEU A 71 1.96 -3.86 -10.80
C LEU A 71 2.53 -4.83 -11.85
N GLU A 72 3.32 -4.36 -12.81
CA GLU A 72 3.91 -5.24 -13.84
C GLU A 72 5.15 -5.98 -13.31
N ALA A 73 5.86 -5.39 -12.35
CA ALA A 73 7.06 -5.95 -11.74
C ALA A 73 6.77 -6.88 -10.55
N TYR A 74 5.54 -6.84 -10.01
CA TYR A 74 5.17 -7.53 -8.78
C TYR A 74 4.21 -8.70 -9.01
N ASN A 75 4.57 -9.87 -8.49
CA ASN A 75 3.73 -11.04 -8.42
C ASN A 75 3.13 -11.16 -7.02
N LEU A 76 1.83 -11.46 -6.94
CA LEU A 76 1.19 -11.76 -5.67
C LEU A 76 1.92 -12.94 -4.98
N PRO A 77 2.13 -12.90 -3.65
CA PRO A 77 2.84 -13.95 -2.93
C PRO A 77 2.26 -15.36 -3.17
N GLU A 78 0.93 -15.45 -3.30
CA GLU A 78 0.20 -16.71 -3.57
C GLU A 78 0.47 -17.29 -4.97
N GLU A 79 0.80 -16.43 -5.95
CA GLU A 79 1.03 -16.80 -7.34
C GLU A 79 2.54 -16.88 -7.68
N CYS A 80 3.40 -16.49 -6.74
CA CYS A 80 4.84 -16.46 -6.96
C CYS A 80 5.45 -17.86 -7.01
N SER A 81 6.32 -18.09 -7.99
CA SER A 81 7.00 -19.38 -8.20
C SER A 81 8.04 -19.72 -7.11
N CYS A 82 8.47 -18.74 -6.31
CA CYS A 82 9.53 -18.94 -5.31
C CYS A 82 9.11 -19.85 -4.15
N LYS A 83 7.80 -19.92 -3.82
CA LYS A 83 7.22 -20.72 -2.71
C LYS A 83 8.01 -20.64 -1.39
N SER A 84 8.74 -19.55 -1.18
CA SER A 84 9.57 -19.31 -0.02
C SER A 84 8.78 -18.46 0.97
N GLU A 85 8.80 -18.83 2.25
CA GLU A 85 8.21 -18.01 3.33
C GLU A 85 8.86 -16.62 3.41
N PHE A 86 10.13 -16.50 3.02
CA PHE A 86 10.86 -15.23 3.02
C PHE A 86 10.55 -14.36 1.79
N GLY A 87 9.89 -14.91 0.77
CA GLY A 87 9.65 -14.24 -0.52
C GLY A 87 10.92 -14.09 -1.37
N CYS A 88 10.76 -13.47 -2.55
CA CYS A 88 11.84 -13.01 -3.41
C CYS A 88 11.54 -11.58 -3.87
N ASN A 89 12.46 -10.93 -4.58
CA ASN A 89 12.32 -9.54 -5.05
C ASN A 89 11.14 -9.32 -6.01
N LEU A 90 10.48 -10.39 -6.48
CA LEU A 90 9.28 -10.30 -7.30
C LEU A 90 7.98 -10.32 -6.48
N CYS A 91 8.01 -10.75 -5.22
CA CYS A 91 6.81 -10.85 -4.37
C CYS A 91 6.96 -10.20 -2.99
N ARG A 92 8.14 -9.66 -2.66
CA ARG A 92 8.41 -8.92 -1.44
C ARG A 92 9.38 -7.79 -1.75
N THR A 93 9.21 -6.68 -1.05
CA THR A 93 10.19 -5.57 -1.02
C THR A 93 10.46 -5.20 0.43
N THR A 94 11.65 -4.64 0.68
CA THR A 94 12.07 -4.21 2.02
C THR A 94 12.26 -2.69 2.02
N LEU A 95 11.71 -2.03 3.04
CA LEU A 95 11.89 -0.61 3.29
C LEU A 95 12.70 -0.43 4.57
N THR A 96 13.69 0.44 4.55
CA THR A 96 14.50 0.79 5.72
C THR A 96 14.22 2.22 6.16
N LEU A 97 14.00 2.42 7.46
CA LEU A 97 13.89 3.74 8.09
C LEU A 97 15.01 3.90 9.12
N ASN A 98 15.94 4.82 8.87
CA ASN A 98 17.01 5.14 9.80
C ASN A 98 17.06 6.66 10.01
N VAL A 99 16.54 7.12 11.14
CA VAL A 99 16.44 8.55 11.46
C VAL A 99 16.87 8.80 12.90
N GLU A 100 17.86 9.69 13.06
CA GLU A 100 18.28 10.21 14.35
C GLU A 100 17.93 11.71 14.47
N ALA A 101 17.51 12.11 15.67
CA ALA A 101 17.36 13.51 16.04
C ALA A 101 18.60 13.90 16.87
N GLY A 102 19.26 14.99 16.49
CA GLY A 102 20.34 15.59 17.28
C GLY A 102 19.77 16.47 18.40
N ASP A 103 20.24 17.71 18.49
CA ASP A 103 19.80 18.66 19.53
C ASP A 103 18.41 19.27 19.27
N GLU A 104 17.85 19.08 18.07
CA GLU A 104 16.55 19.62 17.65
C GLU A 104 15.52 18.52 17.38
N VAL A 105 14.25 18.87 17.56
CA VAL A 105 13.13 17.98 17.24
C VAL A 105 13.06 17.75 15.73
N LYS A 106 13.12 16.48 15.33
CA LYS A 106 12.98 16.06 13.93
C LYS A 106 11.62 15.40 13.71
N THR A 107 10.91 15.84 12.65
CA THR A 107 9.69 15.18 12.19
C THR A 107 10.04 14.19 11.09
N VAL A 108 9.56 12.95 11.23
CA VAL A 108 9.78 11.85 10.28
C VAL A 108 8.58 11.76 9.33
N TYR A 109 8.84 11.59 8.03
CA TYR A 109 7.84 11.49 6.97
C TYR A 109 7.93 10.16 6.24
N SER A 110 6.89 9.79 5.49
CA SER A 110 6.91 8.59 4.64
C SER A 110 7.99 8.62 3.56
N GLY A 111 8.49 9.81 3.20
CA GLY A 111 9.62 9.97 2.28
C GLY A 111 10.98 9.59 2.87
N ASP A 112 11.07 9.39 4.19
CA ASP A 112 12.29 8.91 4.85
C ASP A 112 12.43 7.37 4.78
N LEU A 113 11.41 6.67 4.26
CA LEU A 113 11.48 5.23 3.97
C LEU A 113 12.28 5.00 2.68
N ILE A 114 13.36 4.23 2.79
CA ILE A 114 14.27 3.93 1.69
C ILE A 114 14.01 2.49 1.22
N PRO A 115 13.60 2.27 -0.04
CA PRO A 115 13.49 0.92 -0.60
C PRO A 115 14.87 0.30 -0.82
N GLU A 116 15.01 -0.99 -0.55
CA GLU A 116 16.23 -1.75 -0.85
C GLU A 116 16.35 -2.13 -2.34
N ASP A 117 15.22 -2.27 -3.04
CA ASP A 117 15.19 -2.49 -4.48
C ASP A 117 15.40 -1.16 -5.25
N PRO A 118 16.20 -1.14 -6.34
CA PRO A 118 16.47 0.05 -7.15
C PRO A 118 15.29 0.56 -7.98
#